data_AF-A0ABC8S6T4-F1
#
_entry.id   AF-A0ABC8S6T4-F1
#
_cell.length_a   1.000
_cell.length_b   1.000
_cell.length_c   1.000
_cell.angle_alpha   90.00
_cell.angle_beta   90.00
_cell.angle_gamma   90.00
#
_symmetry.space_group_name_H-M   'P 1'
#
loop_
_entity.id
_entity.type
_entity.pdbx_description
1 polymer ?
#
loop_
_entity_poly.entity_id
_entity_poly.type
_entity_poly.pdbx_seq_one_letter_code
_entity_poly.pdbx_strand_id
1 'polypeptide(L)' 'MDIDEGEVASRRVQVRFVTKPKPPFKAPPTSIAIPSNLTRLGLSAVVNNLLKAGNDDWKTEPFDFVIDGELVQMSLE' A
#
# COMPACT_ATOMS: atom_id res chain seq x y z
N MET A 1 29.62 -19.67 -10.41
CA MET A 1 28.20 -19.72 -10.00
C MET A 1 27.70 -18.31 -10.15
N ASP A 2 27.23 -18.00 -11.35
CA ASP A 2 26.45 -16.80 -11.63
C ASP A 2 25.19 -16.88 -10.79
N ILE A 3 25.20 -16.15 -9.67
CA ILE A 3 23.98 -15.93 -8.89
C ILE A 3 23.23 -14.89 -9.72
N ASP A 4 22.28 -15.40 -10.50
CA ASP A 4 21.23 -14.61 -11.11
C ASP A 4 20.56 -13.84 -9.97
N GLU A 5 20.95 -12.57 -9.82
CA GLU A 5 20.35 -11.57 -8.94
C GLU A 5 18.98 -11.15 -9.51
N GLY A 6 18.21 -12.15 -9.95
CA GLY A 6 16.86 -12.02 -10.42
C GLY A 6 16.03 -11.59 -9.24
N GLU A 7 15.62 -10.32 -9.26
CA GLU A 7 14.41 -9.85 -8.59
C GLU A 7 13.42 -11.01 -8.55
N VAL A 8 13.19 -11.59 -7.36
CA VAL A 8 12.10 -12.53 -7.16
C VAL A 8 10.87 -11.72 -7.53
N ALA A 9 10.41 -11.87 -8.78
CA ALA A 9 9.44 -10.99 -9.39
C ALA A 9 8.20 -11.03 -8.52
N SER A 10 8.11 -10.05 -7.63
CA SER A 10 7.19 -10.12 -6.50
C SER A 10 5.81 -10.09 -7.13
N ARG A 11 5.04 -11.17 -6.94
CA ARG A 11 3.76 -11.35 -7.60
C ARG A 11 2.95 -10.07 -7.41
N ARG A 12 2.50 -9.45 -8.51
CA ARG A 12 1.74 -8.21 -8.40
C ARG A 12 0.26 -8.52 -8.17
N VAL A 13 -0.35 -7.76 -7.27
CA VAL A 13 -1.79 -7.83 -6.96
C VAL A 13 -2.43 -6.48 -7.20
N GLN A 14 -3.66 -6.50 -7.73
CA GLN A 14 -4.46 -5.28 -7.87
C GLN A 14 -5.18 -5.01 -6.56
N VAL A 15 -4.98 -3.81 -6.01
CA VAL A 15 -5.61 -3.37 -4.77
C VAL A 15 -6.32 -2.04 -4.96
N ARG A 16 -7.30 -1.78 -4.10
CA ARG A 16 -7.97 -0.49 -3.99
C ARG A 16 -8.03 -0.11 -2.52
N PHE A 17 -7.51 1.08 -2.19
CA PHE A 17 -7.56 1.57 -0.82
C PHE A 17 -8.93 2.20 -0.54
N VAL A 18 -9.56 1.73 0.54
CA VAL A 18 -10.81 2.28 1.05
C VAL A 18 -10.61 2.67 2.50
N THR A 19 -11.29 3.72 2.94
CA THR A 19 -11.21 4.20 4.31
C THR A 19 -12.60 4.64 4.78
N LYS A 20 -12.86 4.48 6.08
CA LYS A 20 -14.10 4.93 6.73
C LYS A 20 -14.11 6.45 7.00
N PRO A 21 -13.03 7.08 7.52
CA PRO A 21 -12.99 8.52 7.71
C PRO A 21 -13.13 9.33 6.41
N LYS A 22 -13.70 10.53 6.55
CA LYS A 22 -13.83 11.55 5.50
C LYS A 22 -12.47 12.25 5.25
N PRO A 23 -12.35 13.16 4.25
CA PRO A 23 -11.11 13.89 3.98
C PRO A 23 -10.46 14.47 5.24
N PRO A 24 -9.13 14.49 5.35
CA PRO A 24 -8.15 14.37 4.26
C PRO A 24 -7.62 12.95 3.98
N PHE A 25 -8.00 11.92 4.75
CA PHE A 25 -7.38 10.57 4.68
C PHE A 25 -7.86 9.69 3.51
N LYS A 26 -8.57 10.26 2.54
CA LYS A 26 -9.22 9.51 1.46
C LYS A 26 -8.32 9.50 0.22
N ALA A 27 -7.63 8.38 0.00
CA ALA A 27 -6.87 8.17 -1.22
C ALA A 27 -7.79 8.14 -2.47
N PRO A 28 -7.26 8.43 -3.67
CA PRO A 28 -8.01 8.29 -4.91
C PRO A 28 -8.62 6.88 -5.04
N PRO A 29 -9.89 6.74 -5.46
CA PRO A 29 -10.56 5.45 -5.57
C PRO A 29 -10.11 4.68 -6.83
N THR A 30 -8.83 4.68 -7.15
CA THR A 30 -8.24 4.01 -8.31
C THR A 30 -7.61 2.68 -7.91
N SER A 31 -7.82 1.64 -8.70
CA SER A 31 -7.12 0.37 -8.50
C SER A 31 -5.67 0.49 -8.98
N ILE A 32 -4.72 0.03 -8.18
CA ILE A 32 -3.30 0.03 -8.53
C ILE A 32 -2.70 -1.35 -8.36
N ALA A 33 -1.65 -1.67 -9.14
CA ALA A 33 -0.89 -2.89 -8.98
C ALA A 33 0.28 -2.67 -8.01
N ILE A 34 0.36 -3.47 -6.96
CA ILE A 34 1.46 -3.44 -5.96
C ILE A 34 2.11 -4.83 -5.83
N PRO A 35 3.37 -4.91 -5.37
CA PRO A 35 3.96 -6.19 -4.95
C PRO A 35 3.14 -6.85 -3.83
N SER A 36 2.92 -8.18 -3.91
CA SER A 36 2.18 -8.94 -2.89
C SER A 36 2.95 -9.07 -1.58
N ASN A 37 4.27 -8.98 -1.61
CA ASN A 37 5.11 -9.08 -0.42
C ASN A 37 5.18 -7.76 0.38
N LEU A 38 4.37 -6.74 0.05
CA LEU A 38 4.35 -5.51 0.85
C LEU A 38 3.83 -5.79 2.26
N THR A 39 4.61 -5.32 3.24
CA THR A 39 4.22 -5.29 4.66
C THR A 39 3.33 -4.08 4.96
N ARG A 40 2.79 -3.99 6.18
CA ARG A 40 2.08 -2.81 6.69
C ARG A 40 2.83 -1.50 6.41
N LEU A 41 4.15 -1.47 6.60
CA LEU A 41 4.96 -0.27 6.35
C LEU A 41 5.02 0.10 4.87
N GLY A 42 5.15 -0.90 3.99
CA GLY A 42 5.12 -0.70 2.54
C GLY A 42 3.77 -0.18 2.07
N LEU A 43 2.67 -0.77 2.55
CA LEU A 43 1.31 -0.30 2.27
C LEU A 43 1.08 1.13 2.77
N SER A 44 1.57 1.45 3.98
CA SER A 44 1.52 2.80 4.54
C SER A 44 2.26 3.79 3.65
N ALA A 45 3.45 3.45 3.14
CA ALA A 45 4.21 4.30 2.23
C ALA A 45 3.45 4.55 0.92
N VAL A 46 2.82 3.51 0.35
CA VAL A 46 1.99 3.64 -0.86
C VAL A 46 0.83 4.62 -0.64
N VAL A 47 0.06 4.46 0.43
CA VAL A 47 -1.07 5.36 0.73
C VAL A 47 -0.60 6.80 0.94
N ASN A 48 0.49 7.01 1.67
CA ASN A 48 1.04 8.36 1.88
C ASN A 48 1.46 9.02 0.56
N ASN A 49 2.08 8.29 -0.35
CA ASN A 49 2.43 8.81 -1.67
C ASN A 49 1.20 9.18 -2.49
N LEU A 50 0.14 8.37 -2.43
CA LEU A 50 -1.14 8.67 -3.09
C LEU A 50 -1.81 9.92 -2.52
N LEU A 51 -1.80 10.10 -1.20
CA LEU A 51 -2.38 11.27 -0.54
C LEU A 51 -1.57 12.53 -0.83
N LYS A 52 -0.24 12.44 -0.79
CA LYS A 52 0.66 13.55 -1.14
C LYS A 52 0.49 14.01 -2.59
N ALA A 53 0.28 13.08 -3.53
CA ALA A 53 0.02 13.43 -4.92
C ALA A 53 -1.29 14.20 -5.14
N GLY A 54 -2.28 14.05 -4.24
CA GLY A 54 -3.54 14.79 -4.28
C GLY A 54 -3.63 15.98 -3.32
N ASN A 55 -2.60 16.19 -2.49
CA ASN A 55 -2.55 17.21 -1.44
C ASN A 55 -1.09 17.51 -1.07
N ASP A 56 -0.52 18.59 -1.62
CA ASP A 56 0.88 19.01 -1.37
C ASP A 56 1.19 19.29 0.11
N ASP A 57 0.20 19.70 0.90
CA ASP A 57 0.33 19.94 2.35
C ASP A 57 0.26 18.66 3.20
N TRP A 58 0.15 17.48 2.57
CA TRP A 58 0.06 16.20 3.27
C TRP A 58 1.33 15.89 4.07
N LYS A 59 1.13 15.56 5.34
CA LYS A 59 2.17 15.03 6.23
C LYS A 59 2.06 13.52 6.31
N THR A 60 3.19 12.83 6.28
CA THR A 60 3.22 11.37 6.33
C THR A 60 2.65 10.85 7.64
N GLU A 61 1.62 10.02 7.56
CA GLU A 61 0.96 9.40 8.71
C GLU A 61 1.11 7.88 8.69
N PRO A 62 1.19 7.22 9.87
CA PRO A 62 1.15 5.76 9.93
C PRO A 62 -0.26 5.24 9.68
N PHE A 63 -0.41 4.27 8.77
CA PHE A 63 -1.68 3.59 8.50
C PHE A 63 -1.68 2.12 8.91
N ASP A 64 -2.81 1.67 9.43
CA ASP A 64 -3.18 0.27 9.60
C ASP A 64 -4.09 -0.18 8.46
N PHE A 65 -4.04 -1.47 8.14
CA PHE A 65 -4.77 -2.06 7.03
C PHE A 65 -5.58 -3.26 7.50
N VAL A 66 -6.75 -3.44 6.90
CA VAL A 66 -7.64 -4.57 7.13
C VAL A 66 -7.96 -5.21 5.79
N ILE A 67 -7.81 -6.53 5.69
CA ILE A 67 -8.14 -7.34 4.50
C ILE A 67 -9.06 -8.46 4.95
N ASP A 68 -10.17 -8.66 4.24
CA ASP A 68 -11.22 -9.63 4.60
C ASP A 68 -11.72 -9.55 6.05
N GLY A 69 -11.61 -8.37 6.66
CA GLY A 69 -12.02 -8.11 8.05
C GLY A 69 -10.91 -8.35 9.09
N GLU A 70 -9.73 -8.81 8.68
CA GLU A 70 -8.58 -9.07 9.56
C GLU A 70 -7.50 -7.99 9.43
N LEU A 71 -6.94 -7.58 10.58
CA LEU A 71 -5.83 -6.62 10.61
C LEU A 71 -4.59 -7.23 9.98
N VAL A 72 -3.98 -6.50 9.06
CA VAL A 72 -2.74 -6.90 8.41
C VAL A 72 -1.59 -6.73 9.42
N GLN A 73 -1.19 -7.83 10.05
CA GLN A 73 -0.01 -7.88 10.93
C GLN A 73 1.28 -8.23 10.15
N MET A 74 1.16 -8.81 8.95
CA MET A 74 2.28 -9.31 8.11
C MET A 74 2.08 -8.99 6.60
N SER A 75 2.89 -9.59 5.72
CA SER A 75 2.84 -9.43 4.24
C SER A 75 1.55 -9.99 3.61
N LEU A 76 1.22 -9.60 2.36
CA LEU A 76 -0.01 -10.03 1.64
C LEU A 76 0.15 -11.34 0.84
N GLU A 77 1.14 -12.17 1.18
CA GLU A 77 1.45 -13.42 0.47
C GLU A 77 0.56 -14.60 0.87
#